data_AF-A0A916HUJ4-F1
#
_entry.id   AF-A0A916HUJ4-F1
#
_cell.length_a   1.000
_cell.length_b   1.000
_cell.length_c   1.000
_cell.angle_alpha   90.00
_cell.angle_beta   90.00
_cell.angle_gamma   90.00
#
_symmetry.space_group_name_H-M   'P 1'
#
loop_
_entity.id
_entity.type
_entity.pdbx_description
1 polymer ?
#
loop_
_entity_poly.entity_id
_entity_poly.type
_entity_poly.pdbx_seq_one_letter_code
_entity_poly.pdbx_strand_id
1 'polypeptide(L)'
;MVSFSETTGGEPPHAADARSVGVVTPQIARIDTPLKLACGRTLPSYELAYETYGELNARRNNAVLVCHALNASHHVAGTWAGEPGNVGWWDNMVGPGKPLDTNRFFVVGVNNLGSCFGSTGPNTINPATGKVWGADFPIVTVEDWVDAQARLADHLGIEDWAAVMGGSLGGMQALCWATRYPARIRNALVIAAAPNLSAENIAFNEVARQAIMTDPDFHGGHFAEAGTLPRRGLRVARMIGHITYLSDEQMEAKFGRQLRDGIQFSFAPEFQIESYLRHQGEKFADYYDANTYLRITKALDYFDPALASGGDLARALAHAACRFLVVSFSTDWRFPPARSREIVEALVANRHDVAYAEIAASHGHDAFLLDNEQYHAVVRACFDRIAHDFKDYSTFRLGRSFTQAVEQRARDAQRSDYATIAGWIGEGANVLDLGCGDGSLLAHLARERNARGYGIEIGAAGVRAAIGAGINVIQRDLEGGLAGFGDDAFDCVILSQTLQAMRSIETILAEMLRVGREAIVSFPNFGHWRHRLQILRGRMPVSESLPYQWFDTPNIHLCTVADFDAFLAGRGLEVQDRAVLAGGREVNALPNLRGEIAIYRFGRRAAPRAGVARRGAA
;
A
#
# COMPACT_ATOMS: atom_id res chain seq x y z
N MET A 1 -10.58 -20.11 21.51
CA MET A 1 -11.29 -19.11 20.66
C MET A 1 -11.52 -19.72 19.29
N VAL A 2 -12.53 -19.30 18.52
CA VAL A 2 -12.71 -19.80 17.13
C VAL A 2 -11.51 -19.35 16.29
N SER A 3 -10.99 -20.23 15.43
CA SER A 3 -9.88 -19.88 14.54
C SER A 3 -10.28 -18.79 13.55
N PHE A 4 -9.48 -17.74 13.43
CA PHE A 4 -9.82 -16.58 12.59
C PHE A 4 -9.98 -16.95 11.12
N SER A 5 -9.19 -17.89 10.62
CA SER A 5 -9.25 -18.37 9.24
C SER A 5 -10.59 -19.02 8.89
N GLU A 6 -11.31 -19.55 9.88
CA GLU A 6 -12.64 -20.12 9.69
C GLU A 6 -13.73 -19.03 9.53
N THR A 7 -13.35 -17.76 9.71
CA THR A 7 -14.23 -16.58 9.58
C THR A 7 -13.96 -15.80 8.30
N THR A 8 -12.87 -16.08 7.57
CA THR A 8 -12.57 -15.47 6.28
C THR A 8 -13.23 -16.24 5.13
N GLY A 9 -13.47 -15.58 3.99
CA GLY A 9 -14.06 -16.21 2.80
C GLY A 9 -13.25 -17.34 2.15
N GLY A 10 -11.95 -17.43 2.49
CA GLY A 10 -10.96 -18.33 1.90
C GLY A 10 -11.05 -19.78 2.37
N GLU A 11 -10.27 -20.64 1.71
CA GLU A 11 -10.06 -22.04 2.12
C GLU A 11 -9.41 -22.12 3.52
N PRO A 12 -9.62 -23.22 4.27
CA PRO A 12 -8.97 -23.41 5.56
C PRO A 12 -7.44 -23.31 5.43
N PRO A 13 -6.73 -22.84 6.47
CA PRO A 13 -5.29 -22.71 6.42
C PRO A 13 -4.69 -24.09 6.16
N HIS A 14 -3.73 -24.16 5.23
CA HIS A 14 -2.97 -25.37 4.98
C HIS A 14 -2.27 -25.85 6.28
N ALA A 15 -1.94 -27.15 6.31
CA ALA A 15 -1.25 -27.84 7.40
C ALA A 15 -0.17 -26.99 8.10
N ALA A 16 -0.03 -27.17 9.41
CA ALA A 16 0.91 -26.46 10.29
C ALA A 16 2.15 -25.94 9.57
N ASP A 17 2.19 -24.63 9.28
CA ASP A 17 3.35 -24.00 8.66
C ASP A 17 4.53 -24.15 9.63
N ALA A 18 5.58 -24.85 9.20
CA ALA A 18 6.81 -25.03 9.98
C ALA A 18 7.49 -23.69 10.33
N ARG A 19 7.06 -22.59 9.71
CA ARG A 19 7.47 -21.21 9.97
C ARG A 19 6.46 -20.42 10.81
N SER A 20 5.54 -21.07 11.52
CA SER A 20 4.75 -20.41 12.56
C SER A 20 5.62 -20.10 13.79
N VAL A 21 5.24 -19.08 14.57
CA VAL A 21 5.92 -18.69 15.81
C VAL A 21 5.71 -19.69 16.96
N GLY A 22 4.85 -20.70 16.77
CA GLY A 22 4.56 -21.72 17.77
C GLY A 22 3.54 -21.25 18.80
N VAL A 23 3.66 -21.75 20.04
CA VAL A 23 2.73 -21.42 21.13
C VAL A 23 3.02 -20.03 21.67
N VAL A 24 1.99 -19.18 21.75
CA VAL A 24 2.05 -17.81 22.24
C VAL A 24 1.08 -17.63 23.42
N THR A 25 1.39 -16.71 24.33
CA THR A 25 0.54 -16.40 25.49
C THR A 25 0.20 -14.91 25.50
N PRO A 26 -1.09 -14.55 25.60
CA PRO A 26 -1.51 -13.16 25.70
C PRO A 26 -1.07 -12.54 27.02
N GLN A 27 -0.76 -11.25 26.97
CA GLN A 27 -0.34 -10.42 28.09
C GLN A 27 -1.33 -9.26 28.27
N ILE A 28 -1.43 -8.72 29.48
CA ILE A 28 -2.27 -7.58 29.81
C ILE A 28 -1.38 -6.44 30.31
N ALA A 29 -1.39 -5.32 29.60
CA ALA A 29 -0.79 -4.07 30.05
C ALA A 29 -1.87 -3.22 30.74
N ARG A 30 -1.73 -3.02 32.06
CA ARG A 30 -2.56 -2.08 32.80
C ARG A 30 -1.97 -0.67 32.70
N ILE A 31 -2.80 0.27 32.24
CA ILE A 31 -2.45 1.68 32.09
C ILE A 31 -3.29 2.49 33.07
N ASP A 32 -2.65 3.03 34.10
CA ASP A 32 -3.30 3.88 35.12
C ASP A 32 -3.25 5.37 34.76
N THR A 33 -2.72 5.73 33.59
CA THR A 33 -2.76 7.10 33.07
C THR A 33 -4.10 7.33 32.37
N PRO A 34 -4.87 8.37 32.76
CA PRO A 34 -6.16 8.64 32.14
C PRO A 34 -6.08 8.86 30.63
N LEU A 35 -6.99 8.23 29.88
CA LEU A 35 -7.16 8.45 28.45
C LEU A 35 -8.40 9.31 28.21
N LYS A 36 -8.19 10.53 27.71
CA LYS A 36 -9.26 11.41 27.25
C LYS A 36 -9.70 10.98 25.86
N LEU A 37 -10.97 10.61 25.73
CA LEU A 37 -11.53 10.11 24.48
C LEU A 37 -12.09 11.25 23.64
N ALA A 38 -12.14 11.05 22.31
CA ALA A 38 -12.73 11.98 21.37
C ALA A 38 -14.20 12.32 21.67
N CYS A 39 -14.95 11.38 22.26
CA CYS A 39 -16.34 11.60 22.69
C CYS A 39 -16.49 12.49 23.94
N GLY A 40 -15.40 13.03 24.49
CA GLY A 40 -15.39 13.91 25.66
C GLY A 40 -15.36 13.20 27.01
N ARG A 41 -15.50 11.86 27.02
CA ARG A 41 -15.35 11.04 28.23
C ARG A 41 -13.88 10.73 28.52
N THR A 42 -13.59 10.27 29.73
CA THR A 42 -12.25 9.86 30.15
C THR A 42 -12.30 8.47 30.75
N LEU A 43 -11.40 7.59 30.32
CA LEU A 43 -11.13 6.33 31.00
C LEU A 43 -10.00 6.58 32.01
N PRO A 44 -10.26 6.51 33.33
CA PRO A 44 -9.25 6.84 34.34
C PRO A 44 -8.09 5.84 34.35
N SER A 45 -8.38 4.58 34.06
CA SER A 45 -7.44 3.49 33.86
C SER A 45 -8.06 2.48 32.90
N TYR A 46 -7.22 1.71 32.21
CA TYR A 46 -7.66 0.67 31.28
C TYR A 46 -6.59 -0.40 31.10
N GLU A 47 -7.00 -1.52 30.51
CA GLU A 47 -6.16 -2.67 30.22
C GLU A 47 -6.13 -2.91 28.71
N LEU A 48 -4.95 -3.21 28.19
CA LEU A 48 -4.73 -3.59 26.81
C LEU A 48 -4.21 -5.02 26.76
N ALA A 49 -4.93 -5.90 26.07
CA ALA A 49 -4.43 -7.22 25.74
C ALA A 49 -3.50 -7.15 24.52
N TYR A 50 -2.34 -7.78 24.63
CA TYR A 50 -1.33 -7.80 23.58
C TYR A 50 -0.56 -9.12 23.55
N GLU A 51 0.08 -9.41 22.43
CA GLU A 51 1.04 -10.50 22.23
C GLU A 51 2.31 -9.96 21.59
N THR A 52 3.41 -10.66 21.79
CA THR A 52 4.72 -10.30 21.25
C THR A 52 5.38 -11.48 20.57
N TYR A 53 6.06 -11.23 19.46
CA TYR A 53 6.70 -12.27 18.64
C TYR A 53 8.13 -11.84 18.26
N GLY A 54 9.10 -12.74 18.37
CA GLY A 54 10.51 -12.41 18.17
C GLY A 54 11.15 -11.70 19.37
N GLU A 55 12.32 -11.09 19.16
CA GLU A 55 13.12 -10.47 20.24
C GLU A 55 13.42 -8.99 19.98
N LEU A 56 13.15 -8.16 20.98
CA LEU A 56 13.48 -6.73 20.95
C LEU A 56 14.99 -6.57 21.09
N ASN A 57 15.63 -5.93 20.11
CA ASN A 57 17.07 -5.75 20.14
C ASN A 57 17.51 -4.72 21.19
N ALA A 58 18.81 -4.70 21.52
CA ALA A 58 19.35 -3.81 22.55
C ALA A 58 19.15 -2.31 22.27
N ARG A 59 19.02 -1.91 20.99
CA ARG A 59 18.73 -0.54 20.58
C ARG A 59 17.23 -0.23 20.51
N ARG A 60 16.38 -1.23 20.73
CA ARG A 60 14.91 -1.18 20.65
C ARG A 60 14.37 -0.61 19.33
N ASN A 61 15.14 -0.74 18.25
CA ASN A 61 14.83 -0.12 16.96
C ASN A 61 14.30 -1.10 15.89
N ASN A 62 13.99 -2.34 16.29
CA ASN A 62 13.40 -3.37 15.44
C ASN A 62 11.95 -3.71 15.83
N ALA A 63 11.29 -2.84 16.61
CA ALA A 63 9.91 -3.06 17.03
C ALA A 63 8.91 -2.75 15.90
N VAL A 64 7.94 -3.63 15.67
CA VAL A 64 6.87 -3.46 14.67
C VAL A 64 5.51 -3.63 15.33
N LEU A 65 4.63 -2.64 15.17
CA LEU A 65 3.25 -2.71 15.64
C LEU A 65 2.33 -3.25 14.54
N VAL A 66 1.54 -4.26 14.86
CA VAL A 66 0.51 -4.81 13.97
C VAL A 66 -0.87 -4.40 14.47
N CYS A 67 -1.54 -3.55 13.72
CA CYS A 67 -2.89 -3.07 13.99
C CYS A 67 -3.93 -3.98 13.34
N HIS A 68 -4.86 -4.50 14.14
CA HIS A 68 -5.84 -5.49 13.68
C HIS A 68 -7.04 -4.87 12.95
N ALA A 69 -7.67 -5.66 12.08
CA ALA A 69 -8.92 -5.33 11.38
C ALA A 69 -10.16 -5.55 12.26
N LEU A 70 -11.37 -5.35 11.72
CA LEU A 70 -12.63 -5.23 12.47
C LEU A 70 -12.88 -6.35 13.50
N ASN A 71 -12.75 -7.63 13.10
CA ASN A 71 -13.07 -8.79 13.94
C ASN A 71 -11.84 -9.59 14.39
N ALA A 72 -10.64 -9.04 14.17
CA ALA A 72 -9.38 -9.64 14.60
C ALA A 72 -9.02 -9.20 16.04
N SER A 73 -7.86 -9.65 16.53
CA SER A 73 -7.41 -9.39 17.92
C SER A 73 -5.89 -9.21 18.00
N HIS A 74 -5.35 -9.20 19.21
CA HIS A 74 -3.91 -9.23 19.46
C HIS A 74 -3.22 -10.52 18.98
N HIS A 75 -3.98 -11.60 18.72
CA HIS A 75 -3.43 -12.90 18.31
C HIS A 75 -3.10 -12.95 16.80
N VAL A 76 -1.98 -12.32 16.42
CA VAL A 76 -1.54 -12.14 15.04
C VAL A 76 -1.00 -13.43 14.42
N ALA A 77 -0.20 -14.20 15.16
CA ALA A 77 0.46 -15.41 14.67
C ALA A 77 0.62 -16.47 15.76
N GLY A 78 0.90 -17.71 15.37
CA GLY A 78 1.11 -18.81 16.29
C GLY A 78 -0.19 -19.50 16.67
N THR A 79 -0.14 -20.22 17.78
CA THR A 79 -1.30 -20.87 18.40
C THR A 79 -1.31 -20.67 19.91
N TRP A 80 -2.44 -20.91 20.57
CA TRP A 80 -2.50 -20.96 22.03
C TRP A 80 -2.28 -22.39 22.55
N ALA A 81 -1.74 -22.47 23.77
CA ALA A 81 -1.45 -23.75 24.42
C ALA A 81 -2.71 -24.62 24.53
N GLY A 82 -2.65 -25.84 23.99
CA GLY A 82 -3.79 -26.76 23.99
C GLY A 82 -4.87 -26.47 22.94
N GLU A 83 -4.72 -25.43 22.13
CA GLU A 83 -5.64 -25.05 21.06
C GLU A 83 -4.93 -25.03 19.69
N PRO A 84 -4.48 -26.17 19.13
CA PRO A 84 -3.69 -26.20 17.89
C PRO A 84 -4.46 -25.68 16.65
N GLY A 85 -5.79 -25.63 16.71
CA GLY A 85 -6.63 -25.06 15.65
C GLY A 85 -6.75 -23.53 15.72
N ASN A 86 -6.42 -22.91 16.86
CA ASN A 86 -6.50 -21.46 17.04
C ASN A 86 -5.23 -20.82 16.48
N VAL A 87 -5.22 -20.66 15.15
CA VAL A 87 -4.10 -20.04 14.44
C VAL A 87 -4.32 -18.53 14.38
N GLY A 88 -3.26 -17.76 14.63
CA GLY A 88 -3.29 -16.31 14.55
C GLY A 88 -3.77 -15.79 13.18
N TRP A 89 -4.46 -14.64 13.20
CA TRP A 89 -5.22 -14.15 12.04
C TRP A 89 -4.37 -13.72 10.84
N TRP A 90 -3.07 -13.49 11.04
CA TRP A 90 -2.09 -13.15 10.00
C TRP A 90 -0.85 -14.04 10.08
N ASP A 91 -1.02 -15.31 10.48
CA ASP A 91 0.10 -16.23 10.65
C ASP A 91 0.92 -16.38 9.35
N ASN A 92 0.31 -16.35 8.17
CA ASN A 92 1.04 -16.40 6.88
C ASN A 92 1.96 -15.19 6.61
N MET A 93 1.71 -14.06 7.26
CA MET A 93 2.45 -12.81 7.14
C MET A 93 3.57 -12.70 8.18
N VAL A 94 3.32 -13.17 9.41
CA VAL A 94 4.18 -12.95 10.57
C VAL A 94 4.75 -14.27 11.11
N GLY A 95 6.07 -14.37 11.16
CA GLY A 95 6.78 -15.52 11.75
C GLY A 95 8.17 -15.74 11.18
N PRO A 96 8.90 -16.78 11.63
CA PRO A 96 10.28 -17.03 11.23
C PRO A 96 10.44 -17.16 9.70
N GLY A 97 11.16 -16.23 9.08
CA GLY A 97 11.37 -16.22 7.63
C GLY A 97 10.13 -15.87 6.79
N LYS A 98 9.01 -15.47 7.39
CA LYS A 98 7.82 -14.93 6.69
C LYS A 98 8.04 -13.47 6.26
N PRO A 99 7.12 -12.81 5.54
CA PRO A 99 7.33 -11.44 5.06
C PRO A 99 7.68 -10.45 6.19
N LEU A 100 6.99 -10.53 7.33
CA LEU A 100 7.42 -9.93 8.58
C LEU A 100 8.15 -10.98 9.42
N ASP A 101 9.47 -11.00 9.28
CA ASP A 101 10.35 -12.03 9.85
C ASP A 101 10.64 -11.78 11.34
N THR A 102 10.09 -12.64 12.21
CA THR A 102 10.29 -12.55 13.67
C THR A 102 11.70 -12.94 14.12
N ASN A 103 12.54 -13.49 13.25
CA ASN A 103 13.98 -13.64 13.53
C ASN A 103 14.72 -12.29 13.49
N ARG A 104 14.10 -11.24 12.96
CA ARG A 104 14.71 -9.91 12.74
C ARG A 104 13.96 -8.80 13.46
N PHE A 105 12.65 -8.93 13.57
CA PHE A 105 11.76 -7.92 14.15
C PHE A 105 11.11 -8.42 15.43
N PHE A 106 10.92 -7.50 16.37
CA PHE A 106 10.07 -7.68 17.54
C PHE A 106 8.68 -7.18 17.21
N VAL A 107 7.74 -8.09 17.02
CA VAL A 107 6.40 -7.77 16.57
C VAL A 107 5.46 -7.69 17.77
N VAL A 108 4.63 -6.66 17.82
CA VAL A 108 3.60 -6.47 18.86
C VAL A 108 2.23 -6.46 18.21
N GLY A 109 1.40 -7.45 18.55
CA GLY A 109 -0.04 -7.44 18.25
C GLY A 109 -0.80 -6.91 19.46
N VAL A 110 -1.64 -5.90 19.28
CA VAL A 110 -2.43 -5.29 20.36
C VAL A 110 -3.90 -5.32 20.02
N ASN A 111 -4.76 -5.56 21.00
CA ASN A 111 -6.19 -5.52 20.84
C ASN A 111 -6.75 -4.16 21.28
N ASN A 112 -7.62 -3.59 20.46
CA ASN A 112 -8.11 -2.24 20.65
C ASN A 112 -9.07 -2.09 21.84
N LEU A 113 -9.10 -0.90 22.45
CA LEU A 113 -10.11 -0.57 23.45
C LEU A 113 -11.51 -0.68 22.86
N GLY A 114 -12.46 -1.21 23.62
CA GLY A 114 -13.81 -1.46 23.12
C GLY A 114 -13.99 -2.77 22.37
N SER A 115 -12.92 -3.56 22.20
CA SER A 115 -12.97 -4.95 21.72
C SER A 115 -13.42 -5.93 22.81
N CYS A 116 -13.84 -7.13 22.40
CA CYS A 116 -14.21 -8.22 23.29
C CYS A 116 -13.09 -9.25 23.54
N PHE A 117 -11.88 -9.01 23.03
CA PHE A 117 -10.74 -9.92 23.12
C PHE A 117 -9.67 -9.47 24.15
N GLY A 118 -10.09 -9.30 25.40
CA GLY A 118 -9.20 -9.11 26.55
C GLY A 118 -8.93 -7.66 26.96
N SER A 119 -8.82 -6.72 26.01
CA SER A 119 -8.69 -5.29 26.33
C SER A 119 -9.97 -4.74 26.97
N THR A 120 -9.88 -3.64 27.73
CA THR A 120 -11.06 -3.01 28.33
C THR A 120 -12.08 -2.65 27.24
N GLY A 121 -13.29 -3.18 27.39
CA GLY A 121 -14.38 -3.02 26.44
C GLY A 121 -15.75 -3.28 27.08
N PRO A 122 -16.83 -3.30 26.27
CA PRO A 122 -18.19 -3.43 26.78
C PRO A 122 -18.46 -4.70 27.59
N ASN A 123 -17.75 -5.79 27.31
CA ASN A 123 -17.90 -7.06 28.04
C ASN A 123 -17.04 -7.15 29.30
N THR A 124 -16.29 -6.10 29.65
CA THR A 124 -15.44 -6.05 30.85
C THR A 124 -16.14 -5.35 32.01
N ILE A 125 -15.60 -5.48 33.23
CA ILE A 125 -16.17 -4.84 34.42
C ILE A 125 -15.81 -3.36 34.46
N ASN A 126 -16.84 -2.53 34.66
CA ASN A 126 -16.69 -1.11 34.96
C ASN A 126 -16.22 -0.93 36.42
N PRO A 127 -15.00 -0.40 36.64
CA PRO A 127 -14.46 -0.24 37.98
C PRO A 127 -15.26 0.74 38.85
N ALA A 128 -16.04 1.65 38.25
CA ALA A 128 -16.85 2.62 38.98
C ALA A 128 -18.15 2.03 39.54
N THR A 129 -18.71 1.00 38.89
CA THR A 129 -20.02 0.43 39.25
C THR A 129 -19.93 -1.02 39.74
N GLY A 130 -18.83 -1.71 39.48
CA GLY A 130 -18.68 -3.15 39.74
C GLY A 130 -19.52 -4.04 38.81
N LYS A 131 -20.19 -3.47 37.81
CA LYS A 131 -21.00 -4.17 36.80
C LYS A 131 -20.27 -4.23 35.46
N VAL A 132 -20.72 -5.10 34.56
CA VAL A 132 -20.26 -5.09 33.16
C VAL A 132 -20.56 -3.73 32.52
N TRP A 133 -19.65 -3.21 31.71
CA TRP A 133 -19.85 -1.91 31.05
C TRP A 133 -21.07 -1.87 30.13
N GLY A 134 -21.29 -2.90 29.31
CA GLY A 134 -22.40 -2.96 28.36
C GLY A 134 -22.50 -1.71 27.49
N ALA A 135 -23.71 -1.13 27.43
CA ALA A 135 -23.98 0.11 26.72
C ALA A 135 -23.22 1.34 27.27
N ASP A 136 -22.80 1.31 28.54
CA ASP A 136 -22.14 2.45 29.19
C ASP A 136 -20.68 2.62 28.80
N PHE A 137 -20.08 1.64 28.11
CA PHE A 137 -18.71 1.80 27.58
C PHE A 137 -18.71 2.97 26.57
N PRO A 138 -17.78 3.93 26.68
CA PRO A 138 -17.76 5.08 25.78
C PRO A 138 -17.58 4.67 24.31
N ILE A 139 -18.05 5.54 23.41
CA ILE A 139 -17.65 5.47 22.01
C ILE A 139 -16.15 5.78 21.91
N VAL A 140 -15.45 4.99 21.09
CA VAL A 140 -14.04 5.11 20.80
C VAL A 140 -13.83 5.38 19.31
N THR A 141 -12.73 6.03 18.99
CA THR A 141 -12.29 6.36 17.63
C THR A 141 -10.94 5.71 17.33
N VAL A 142 -10.51 5.77 16.06
CA VAL A 142 -9.18 5.29 15.67
C VAL A 142 -8.08 6.08 16.40
N GLU A 143 -8.28 7.38 16.59
CA GLU A 143 -7.39 8.26 17.33
C GLU A 143 -7.25 7.82 18.79
N ASP A 144 -8.36 7.45 19.44
CA ASP A 144 -8.33 6.94 20.82
C ASP A 144 -7.55 5.63 20.92
N TRP A 145 -7.65 4.75 19.92
CA TRP A 145 -6.86 3.52 19.85
C TRP A 145 -5.38 3.81 19.67
N VAL A 146 -5.02 4.69 18.76
CA VAL A 146 -3.62 5.08 18.53
C VAL A 146 -3.01 5.73 19.78
N ASP A 147 -3.78 6.54 20.52
CA ASP A 147 -3.35 7.09 21.81
C ASP A 147 -3.12 6.00 22.87
N ALA A 148 -4.00 5.00 22.95
CA ALA A 148 -3.83 3.86 23.85
C ALA A 148 -2.62 3.00 23.45
N GLN A 149 -2.43 2.76 22.15
CA GLN A 149 -1.28 2.03 21.61
C GLN A 149 0.04 2.77 21.87
N ALA A 150 0.05 4.11 21.86
CA ALA A 150 1.22 4.89 22.24
C ALA A 150 1.58 4.70 23.72
N ARG A 151 0.59 4.55 24.62
CA ARG A 151 0.84 4.17 26.02
C ARG A 151 1.39 2.76 26.16
N LEU A 152 0.94 1.82 25.32
CA LEU A 152 1.53 0.48 25.26
C LEU A 152 2.99 0.54 24.80
N ALA A 153 3.31 1.37 23.79
CA ALA A 153 4.68 1.57 23.35
C ALA A 153 5.56 2.08 24.51
N ASP A 154 5.07 3.06 25.28
CA ASP A 154 5.77 3.57 26.47
C ASP A 154 5.97 2.47 27.53
N HIS A 155 4.94 1.65 27.78
CA HIS A 155 4.98 0.53 28.73
C HIS A 155 6.04 -0.53 28.34
N LEU A 156 6.14 -0.83 27.04
CA LEU A 156 7.14 -1.76 26.50
C LEU A 156 8.52 -1.11 26.33
N GLY A 157 8.64 0.19 26.58
CA GLY A 157 9.88 0.95 26.45
C GLY A 157 10.33 1.12 24.99
N ILE A 158 9.39 1.22 24.07
CA ILE A 158 9.59 1.44 22.63
C ILE A 158 9.38 2.93 22.34
N GLU A 159 10.46 3.64 22.06
CA GLU A 159 10.41 5.08 21.76
C GLU A 159 9.82 5.33 20.37
N ASP A 160 10.29 4.57 19.37
CA ASP A 160 9.83 4.66 18.00
C ASP A 160 9.71 3.28 17.34
N TRP A 161 8.65 3.11 16.55
CA TRP A 161 8.40 1.90 15.79
C TRP A 161 9.23 1.87 14.51
N ALA A 162 9.92 0.74 14.27
CA ALA A 162 10.53 0.45 12.99
C ALA A 162 9.46 0.47 11.89
N ALA A 163 8.28 -0.08 12.17
CA ALA A 163 7.11 0.07 11.35
C ALA A 163 5.80 -0.05 12.16
N VAL A 164 4.73 0.59 11.67
CA VAL A 164 3.35 0.27 12.03
C VAL A 164 2.67 -0.27 10.78
N MET A 165 2.02 -1.43 10.87
CA MET A 165 1.35 -2.07 9.75
C MET A 165 -0.05 -2.54 10.10
N GLY A 166 -0.95 -2.53 9.12
CA GLY A 166 -2.27 -3.11 9.30
C GLY A 166 -3.07 -3.19 7.99
N GLY A 167 -3.99 -4.15 7.95
CA GLY A 167 -4.96 -4.32 6.87
C GLY A 167 -6.30 -3.68 7.21
N SER A 168 -7.03 -3.12 6.24
CA SER A 168 -8.39 -2.58 6.47
C SER A 168 -8.39 -1.48 7.54
N LEU A 169 -9.22 -1.60 8.57
CA LEU A 169 -9.21 -0.72 9.75
C LEU A 169 -7.84 -0.67 10.45
N GLY A 170 -7.01 -1.72 10.33
CA GLY A 170 -5.62 -1.71 10.76
C GLY A 170 -4.75 -0.73 9.95
N GLY A 171 -4.99 -0.61 8.65
CA GLY A 171 -4.30 0.35 7.79
C GLY A 171 -4.68 1.79 8.10
N MET A 172 -5.94 2.03 8.50
CA MET A 172 -6.41 3.33 9.00
C MET A 172 -5.71 3.72 10.30
N GLN A 173 -5.50 2.76 11.21
CA GLN A 173 -4.69 2.98 12.43
C GLN A 173 -3.23 3.33 12.08
N ALA A 174 -2.61 2.63 11.12
CA ALA A 174 -1.26 2.95 10.66
C ALA A 174 -1.16 4.35 10.04
N LEU A 175 -2.17 4.78 9.27
CA LEU A 175 -2.26 6.14 8.73
C LEU A 175 -2.42 7.20 9.84
N CYS A 176 -3.24 6.91 10.85
CA CYS A 176 -3.42 7.78 12.02
C CYS A 176 -2.13 7.90 12.86
N TRP A 177 -1.37 6.81 13.03
CA TRP A 177 -0.04 6.85 13.65
C TRP A 177 0.90 7.82 12.94
N ALA A 178 0.93 7.78 11.60
CA ALA A 178 1.81 8.60 10.78
C ALA A 178 1.56 10.11 10.96
N THR A 179 0.33 10.54 11.25
CA THR A 179 -0.01 11.95 11.44
C THR A 179 0.00 12.37 12.90
N ARG A 180 -0.43 11.49 13.81
CA ARG A 180 -0.62 11.81 15.23
C ARG A 180 0.67 11.71 16.04
N TYR A 181 1.55 10.77 15.68
CA TYR A 181 2.85 10.55 16.33
C TYR A 181 3.98 10.45 15.29
N PRO A 182 4.18 11.46 14.41
CA PRO A 182 5.06 11.36 13.24
C PRO A 182 6.53 11.08 13.60
N ALA A 183 6.98 11.47 14.80
CA ALA A 183 8.34 11.22 15.29
C ALA A 183 8.54 9.81 15.89
N ARG A 184 7.47 9.04 16.10
CA ARG A 184 7.52 7.71 16.75
C ARG A 184 7.30 6.56 15.78
N ILE A 185 7.36 6.80 14.48
CA ILE A 185 7.20 5.80 13.44
C ILE A 185 8.14 6.09 12.28
N ARG A 186 8.88 5.09 11.82
CA ARG A 186 9.77 5.22 10.64
C ARG A 186 9.12 4.78 9.34
N ASN A 187 8.22 3.80 9.40
CA ASN A 187 7.54 3.24 8.23
C ASN A 187 6.08 2.94 8.54
N ALA A 188 5.15 3.32 7.66
CA ALA A 188 3.74 2.98 7.72
C ALA A 188 3.37 2.05 6.56
N LEU A 189 2.86 0.86 6.86
CA LEU A 189 2.35 -0.08 5.87
C LEU A 189 0.81 -0.06 5.93
N VAL A 190 0.21 0.59 4.93
CA VAL A 190 -1.24 0.80 4.80
C VAL A 190 -1.77 -0.18 3.76
N ILE A 191 -2.41 -1.26 4.22
CA ILE A 191 -2.79 -2.39 3.37
C ILE A 191 -4.31 -2.48 3.29
N ALA A 192 -4.86 -2.62 2.08
CA ALA A 192 -6.30 -2.71 1.82
C ALA A 192 -7.09 -1.69 2.64
N ALA A 193 -6.81 -0.39 2.50
CA ALA A 193 -7.41 0.66 3.31
C ALA A 193 -7.76 1.90 2.47
N ALA A 194 -8.63 2.74 3.03
CA ALA A 194 -9.11 3.99 2.46
C ALA A 194 -8.91 5.15 3.47
N PRO A 195 -8.85 6.41 3.02
CA PRO A 195 -8.73 7.54 3.94
C PRO A 195 -9.98 7.69 4.82
N ASN A 196 -11.16 7.44 4.26
CA ASN A 196 -12.45 7.40 4.95
C ASN A 196 -13.42 6.45 4.22
N LEU A 197 -14.50 6.05 4.89
CA LEU A 197 -15.54 5.20 4.30
C LEU A 197 -16.38 5.91 3.24
N SER A 198 -16.82 5.15 2.23
CA SER A 198 -17.84 5.62 1.29
C SER A 198 -19.24 5.64 1.93
N ALA A 199 -20.17 6.40 1.33
CA ALA A 199 -21.57 6.41 1.77
C ALA A 199 -22.20 5.00 1.75
N GLU A 200 -21.85 4.17 0.77
CA GLU A 200 -22.30 2.79 0.67
C GLU A 200 -21.77 1.93 1.84
N ASN A 201 -20.48 2.04 2.18
CA ASN A 201 -19.93 1.30 3.32
C ASN A 201 -20.57 1.73 4.65
N ILE A 202 -20.83 3.03 4.83
CA ILE A 202 -21.54 3.55 6.00
C ILE A 202 -22.96 3.00 6.06
N ALA A 203 -23.66 2.89 4.91
CA ALA A 203 -25.00 2.32 4.84
C ALA A 203 -25.02 0.83 5.25
N PHE A 204 -24.06 0.02 4.78
CA PHE A 204 -23.94 -1.38 5.21
C PHE A 204 -23.72 -1.51 6.72
N ASN A 205 -22.81 -0.68 7.27
CA ASN A 205 -22.56 -0.67 8.71
C ASN A 205 -23.83 -0.25 9.49
N GLU A 206 -24.59 0.71 8.98
CA GLU A 206 -25.85 1.14 9.62
C GLU A 206 -26.91 0.05 9.64
N VAL A 207 -27.14 -0.64 8.52
CA VAL A 207 -28.09 -1.76 8.47
C VAL A 207 -27.68 -2.88 9.44
N ALA A 208 -26.38 -3.19 9.52
CA ALA A 208 -25.85 -4.17 10.46
C ALA A 208 -26.08 -3.75 11.93
N ARG A 209 -25.87 -2.47 12.26
CA ARG A 209 -26.16 -1.94 13.61
C ARG A 209 -27.65 -1.98 13.94
N GLN A 210 -28.52 -1.60 13.00
CA GLN A 210 -29.98 -1.66 13.20
C GLN A 210 -30.45 -3.09 13.44
N ALA A 211 -29.90 -4.08 12.73
CA ALA A 211 -30.22 -5.48 12.96
C ALA A 211 -29.92 -5.91 14.41
N ILE A 212 -28.81 -5.44 14.99
CA ILE A 212 -28.44 -5.68 16.39
C ILE A 212 -29.34 -4.91 17.35
N MET A 213 -29.52 -3.61 17.13
CA MET A 213 -30.22 -2.72 18.06
C MET A 213 -31.74 -3.00 18.15
N THR A 214 -32.32 -3.59 17.11
CA THR A 214 -33.74 -3.98 17.06
C THR A 214 -33.99 -5.41 17.53
N ASP A 215 -32.94 -6.18 17.82
CA ASP A 215 -33.08 -7.50 18.42
C ASP A 215 -33.72 -7.36 19.82
N PRO A 216 -34.85 -8.04 20.11
CA PRO A 216 -35.49 -7.99 21.43
C PRO A 216 -34.54 -8.38 22.57
N ASP A 217 -33.56 -9.26 22.29
CA ASP A 217 -32.58 -9.72 23.26
C ASP A 217 -31.41 -8.73 23.44
N PHE A 218 -31.42 -7.56 22.77
CA PHE A 218 -30.37 -6.54 22.93
C PHE A 218 -30.51 -5.76 24.24
N HIS A 219 -31.72 -5.58 24.78
CA HIS A 219 -32.00 -4.85 26.02
C HIS A 219 -31.26 -3.50 26.12
N GLY A 220 -31.27 -2.71 25.05
CA GLY A 220 -30.58 -1.42 25.01
C GLY A 220 -29.06 -1.49 25.20
N GLY A 221 -28.45 -2.65 24.97
CA GLY A 221 -27.03 -2.91 25.20
C GLY A 221 -26.68 -3.43 26.60
N HIS A 222 -27.68 -3.73 27.44
CA HIS A 222 -27.50 -4.34 28.77
C HIS A 222 -27.92 -5.83 28.80
N PHE A 223 -27.84 -6.53 27.67
CA PHE A 223 -28.22 -7.95 27.52
C PHE A 223 -27.48 -8.91 28.46
N ALA A 224 -26.24 -8.59 28.86
CA ALA A 224 -25.50 -9.37 29.85
C ALA A 224 -26.20 -9.39 31.23
N GLU A 225 -26.80 -8.27 31.66
CA GLU A 225 -27.57 -8.19 32.91
C GLU A 225 -28.89 -8.96 32.82
N ALA A 226 -29.48 -9.02 31.61
CA ALA A 226 -30.71 -9.78 31.33
C ALA A 226 -30.46 -11.28 31.12
N GLY A 227 -29.19 -11.73 31.05
CA GLY A 227 -28.84 -13.12 30.76
C GLY A 227 -29.15 -13.56 29.33
N THR A 228 -29.19 -12.62 28.38
CA THR A 228 -29.52 -12.86 26.97
C THR A 228 -28.36 -12.46 26.04
N LEU A 229 -28.50 -12.78 24.75
CA LEU A 229 -27.58 -12.37 23.68
C LEU A 229 -28.39 -11.99 22.43
N PRO A 230 -28.14 -10.84 21.78
CA PRO A 230 -28.83 -10.41 20.55
C PRO A 230 -28.32 -11.18 19.32
N ARG A 231 -28.51 -12.50 19.35
CA ARG A 231 -27.94 -13.42 18.36
C ARG A 231 -28.54 -13.23 16.98
N ARG A 232 -29.83 -12.90 16.89
CA ARG A 232 -30.52 -12.75 15.59
C ARG A 232 -29.94 -11.54 14.86
N GLY A 233 -29.78 -10.43 15.58
CA GLY A 233 -29.16 -9.22 15.06
C GLY A 233 -27.71 -9.42 14.65
N LEU A 234 -26.90 -10.06 15.52
CA LEU A 234 -25.49 -10.36 15.23
C LEU A 234 -25.31 -11.25 13.99
N ARG A 235 -26.17 -12.26 13.81
CA ARG A 235 -26.16 -13.12 12.63
C ARG A 235 -26.38 -12.32 11.36
N VAL A 236 -27.39 -11.48 11.32
CA VAL A 236 -27.71 -10.63 10.16
C VAL A 236 -26.57 -9.65 9.89
N ALA A 237 -26.06 -8.99 10.94
CA ALA A 237 -24.91 -8.09 10.84
C ALA A 237 -23.69 -8.80 10.22
N ARG A 238 -23.41 -10.04 10.65
CA ARG A 238 -22.32 -10.83 10.06
C ARG A 238 -22.57 -11.19 8.61
N MET A 239 -23.79 -11.62 8.26
CA MET A 239 -24.15 -11.95 6.88
C MET A 239 -23.92 -10.76 5.94
N ILE A 240 -24.35 -9.55 6.35
CA ILE A 240 -24.12 -8.31 5.61
C ILE A 240 -22.62 -8.06 5.45
N GLY A 241 -21.86 -8.09 6.54
CA GLY A 241 -20.41 -7.88 6.50
C GLY A 241 -19.72 -8.87 5.56
N HIS A 242 -20.07 -10.14 5.63
CA HIS A 242 -19.46 -11.21 4.84
C HIS A 242 -19.67 -11.03 3.34
N ILE A 243 -20.84 -10.53 2.92
CA ILE A 243 -21.10 -10.16 1.51
C ILE A 243 -20.14 -9.05 1.07
N THR A 244 -19.83 -8.10 1.97
CA THR A 244 -18.93 -6.98 1.66
C THR A 244 -17.45 -7.32 1.58
N TYR A 245 -17.04 -8.52 1.99
CA TYR A 245 -15.63 -8.90 2.02
C TYR A 245 -15.20 -9.73 0.80
N LEU A 246 -16.16 -10.39 0.14
CA LEU A 246 -15.95 -11.25 -1.01
C LEU A 246 -16.05 -10.46 -2.32
N SER A 247 -15.41 -10.94 -3.38
CA SER A 247 -15.64 -10.45 -4.74
C SER A 247 -16.86 -11.15 -5.38
N ASP A 248 -17.44 -10.51 -6.40
CA ASP A 248 -18.50 -11.10 -7.22
C ASP A 248 -18.03 -12.40 -7.90
N GLU A 249 -16.83 -12.37 -8.49
CA GLU A 249 -16.20 -13.54 -9.14
C GLU A 249 -16.06 -14.72 -8.17
N GLN A 250 -15.63 -14.45 -6.93
CA GLN A 250 -15.47 -15.50 -5.92
C GLN A 250 -16.80 -16.08 -5.47
N MET A 251 -17.84 -15.24 -5.32
CA MET A 251 -19.18 -15.72 -4.97
C MET A 251 -19.77 -16.60 -6.08
N GLU A 252 -19.63 -16.18 -7.34
CA GLU A 252 -20.11 -16.95 -8.50
C GLU A 252 -19.34 -18.27 -8.64
N ALA A 253 -18.01 -18.25 -8.54
CA ALA A 253 -17.18 -19.44 -8.66
C ALA A 253 -17.44 -20.46 -7.53
N LYS A 254 -17.62 -20.00 -6.29
CA LYS A 254 -17.77 -20.87 -5.10
C LYS A 254 -19.18 -21.41 -4.94
N PHE A 255 -20.20 -20.63 -5.27
CA PHE A 255 -21.59 -20.98 -4.98
C PHE A 255 -22.48 -20.97 -6.23
N GLY A 256 -22.31 -19.97 -7.10
CA GLY A 256 -23.19 -19.71 -8.24
C GLY A 256 -24.67 -19.82 -7.85
N ARG A 257 -25.43 -20.57 -8.64
CA ARG A 257 -26.85 -20.87 -8.36
C ARG A 257 -27.09 -22.29 -7.82
N GLN A 258 -26.08 -22.89 -7.17
CA GLN A 258 -26.19 -24.26 -6.70
C GLN A 258 -27.23 -24.40 -5.58
N LEU A 259 -28.11 -25.38 -5.74
CA LEU A 259 -29.12 -25.76 -4.74
C LEU A 259 -28.53 -26.78 -3.75
N ARG A 260 -29.14 -26.87 -2.58
CA ARG A 260 -28.86 -27.94 -1.60
C ARG A 260 -29.61 -29.22 -1.94
N ASP A 261 -30.92 -29.19 -1.74
CA ASP A 261 -31.82 -30.34 -1.86
C ASP A 261 -32.99 -30.05 -2.84
N GLY A 262 -32.77 -29.17 -3.82
CA GLY A 262 -33.79 -28.71 -4.77
C GLY A 262 -34.63 -27.52 -4.27
N ILE A 263 -35.53 -27.01 -5.12
CA ILE A 263 -36.44 -25.91 -4.80
C ILE A 263 -37.61 -26.46 -3.99
N GLN A 264 -37.84 -25.90 -2.80
CA GLN A 264 -38.90 -26.34 -1.86
C GLN A 264 -39.98 -25.27 -1.66
N PHE A 265 -39.83 -24.09 -2.29
CA PHE A 265 -40.73 -22.94 -2.18
C PHE A 265 -40.97 -22.49 -0.73
N SER A 266 -39.89 -22.38 0.04
CA SER A 266 -39.93 -22.00 1.46
C SER A 266 -38.96 -20.86 1.78
N PHE A 267 -39.01 -20.34 3.01
CA PHE A 267 -38.00 -19.40 3.55
C PHE A 267 -36.80 -20.11 4.21
N ALA A 268 -36.73 -21.44 4.13
CA ALA A 268 -35.54 -22.19 4.53
C ALA A 268 -34.42 -22.00 3.49
N PRO A 269 -33.14 -22.26 3.82
CA PRO A 269 -32.04 -22.13 2.85
C PRO A 269 -32.18 -23.19 1.76
N GLU A 270 -32.34 -22.75 0.52
CA GLU A 270 -32.42 -23.61 -0.66
C GLU A 270 -31.14 -23.53 -1.50
N PHE A 271 -30.46 -22.37 -1.47
CA PHE A 271 -29.17 -22.17 -2.13
C PHE A 271 -27.98 -22.42 -1.19
N GLN A 272 -26.86 -22.88 -1.76
CA GLN A 272 -25.62 -23.12 -0.99
C GLN A 272 -25.12 -21.86 -0.28
N ILE A 273 -25.17 -20.70 -0.95
CA ILE A 273 -24.75 -19.41 -0.38
C ILE A 273 -25.59 -19.03 0.85
N GLU A 274 -26.89 -19.29 0.84
CA GLU A 274 -27.78 -18.98 1.98
C GLU A 274 -27.40 -19.80 3.21
N SER A 275 -27.11 -21.10 3.00
CA SER A 275 -26.66 -21.98 4.08
C SER A 275 -25.29 -21.58 4.60
N TYR A 276 -24.36 -21.22 3.72
CA TYR A 276 -23.04 -20.73 4.10
C TYR A 276 -23.12 -19.46 4.94
N LEU A 277 -23.86 -18.45 4.48
CA LEU A 277 -24.04 -17.19 5.21
C LEU A 277 -24.71 -17.39 6.56
N ARG A 278 -25.74 -18.26 6.66
CA ARG A 278 -26.37 -18.55 7.94
C ARG A 278 -25.43 -19.27 8.91
N HIS A 279 -24.63 -20.22 8.42
CA HIS A 279 -23.64 -20.92 9.24
C HIS A 279 -22.57 -19.97 9.78
N GLN A 280 -22.00 -19.12 8.92
CA GLN A 280 -21.03 -18.10 9.31
C GLN A 280 -21.62 -17.09 10.30
N GLY A 281 -22.87 -16.68 10.09
CA GLY A 281 -23.59 -15.81 11.01
C GLY A 281 -23.76 -16.41 12.40
N GLU A 282 -24.20 -17.68 12.50
CA GLU A 282 -24.38 -18.36 13.80
C GLU A 282 -23.07 -18.43 14.59
N LYS A 283 -22.01 -18.85 13.91
CA LYS A 283 -20.69 -18.94 14.52
C LYS A 283 -20.19 -17.60 15.05
N PHE A 284 -20.41 -16.52 14.31
CA PHE A 284 -20.03 -15.18 14.76
C PHE A 284 -20.80 -14.72 16.00
N ALA A 285 -22.10 -15.02 16.06
CA ALA A 285 -22.94 -14.69 17.20
C ALA A 285 -22.60 -15.46 18.48
N ASP A 286 -21.80 -16.53 18.40
CA ASP A 286 -21.31 -17.27 19.57
C ASP A 286 -20.17 -16.60 20.31
N TYR A 287 -19.27 -15.91 19.60
CA TYR A 287 -18.03 -15.41 20.21
C TYR A 287 -17.89 -13.88 20.18
N TYR A 288 -18.63 -13.19 19.32
CA TYR A 288 -18.48 -11.74 19.15
C TYR A 288 -19.52 -10.95 19.96
N ASP A 289 -19.06 -9.94 20.69
CA ASP A 289 -19.93 -9.09 21.49
C ASP A 289 -20.64 -8.03 20.64
N ALA A 290 -21.95 -7.89 20.82
CA ALA A 290 -22.77 -6.93 20.07
C ALA A 290 -22.38 -5.48 20.33
N ASN A 291 -22.15 -5.12 21.59
CA ASN A 291 -21.75 -3.76 21.96
C ASN A 291 -20.40 -3.37 21.37
N THR A 292 -19.49 -4.32 21.27
CA THR A 292 -18.19 -4.21 20.61
C THR A 292 -18.38 -3.96 19.10
N TYR A 293 -19.22 -4.74 18.44
CA TYR A 293 -19.51 -4.56 17.01
C TYR A 293 -20.05 -3.16 16.69
N LEU A 294 -21.00 -2.67 17.50
CA LEU A 294 -21.55 -1.32 17.33
C LEU A 294 -20.46 -0.24 17.42
N ARG A 295 -19.52 -0.38 18.34
CA ARG A 295 -18.45 0.61 18.59
C ARG A 295 -17.36 0.56 17.52
N ILE A 296 -16.88 -0.61 17.17
CA ILE A 296 -15.82 -0.76 16.15
C ILE A 296 -16.33 -0.31 14.78
N THR A 297 -17.56 -0.65 14.41
CA THR A 297 -18.15 -0.15 13.15
C THR A 297 -18.36 1.37 13.17
N LYS A 298 -18.65 1.97 14.33
CA LYS A 298 -18.77 3.42 14.45
C LYS A 298 -17.42 4.13 14.41
N ALA A 299 -16.38 3.55 15.03
CA ALA A 299 -15.01 4.03 14.92
C ALA A 299 -14.55 4.02 13.44
N LEU A 300 -14.90 2.97 12.70
CA LEU A 300 -14.65 2.88 11.27
C LEU A 300 -15.42 3.96 10.47
N ASP A 301 -16.70 4.20 10.78
CA ASP A 301 -17.50 5.27 10.14
C ASP A 301 -16.96 6.68 10.42
N TYR A 302 -16.39 6.90 11.61
CA TYR A 302 -15.90 8.22 12.04
C TYR A 302 -14.50 8.55 11.54
N PHE A 303 -13.72 7.55 11.12
CA PHE A 303 -12.36 7.80 10.69
C PHE A 303 -12.33 8.61 9.39
N ASP A 304 -11.85 9.84 9.50
CA ASP A 304 -11.57 10.73 8.38
C ASP A 304 -10.39 11.65 8.77
N PRO A 305 -9.16 11.33 8.35
CA PRO A 305 -7.99 12.13 8.69
C PRO A 305 -8.04 13.52 8.06
N ALA A 306 -8.83 13.72 6.99
CA ALA A 306 -8.95 14.99 6.30
C ALA A 306 -9.98 15.92 6.94
N LEU A 307 -10.81 15.45 7.86
CA LEU A 307 -11.90 16.21 8.47
C LEU A 307 -11.43 17.53 9.10
N ALA A 308 -10.38 17.47 9.93
CA ALA A 308 -9.81 18.66 10.58
C ALA A 308 -9.16 19.64 9.59
N SER A 309 -8.81 19.16 8.40
CA SER A 309 -8.20 19.93 7.31
C SER A 309 -9.24 20.44 6.29
N GLY A 310 -10.53 20.34 6.60
CA GLY A 310 -11.61 20.76 5.70
C GLY A 310 -11.79 19.85 4.48
N GLY A 311 -11.45 18.56 4.59
CA GLY A 311 -11.52 17.58 3.51
C GLY A 311 -10.25 17.49 2.65
N ASP A 312 -9.21 18.26 2.96
CA ASP A 312 -7.93 18.23 2.26
C ASP A 312 -7.01 17.15 2.87
N LEU A 313 -6.94 15.99 2.21
CA LEU A 313 -6.12 14.86 2.67
C LEU A 313 -4.63 15.16 2.59
N ALA A 314 -4.16 15.91 1.58
CA ALA A 314 -2.76 16.29 1.48
C ALA A 314 -2.36 17.15 2.68
N ARG A 315 -3.19 18.12 3.08
CA ARG A 315 -2.93 18.93 4.28
C ARG A 315 -2.92 18.11 5.56
N ALA A 316 -3.80 17.12 5.67
CA ALA A 316 -3.82 16.22 6.83
C ALA A 316 -2.55 15.36 6.95
N LEU A 317 -1.98 14.93 5.82
CA LEU A 317 -0.78 14.09 5.79
C LEU A 317 0.53 14.87 5.80
N ALA A 318 0.52 16.19 5.60
CA ALA A 318 1.71 17.02 5.42
C ALA A 318 2.76 16.93 6.55
N HIS A 319 2.33 16.61 7.78
CA HIS A 319 3.21 16.50 8.94
C HIS A 319 3.79 15.09 9.16
N ALA A 320 3.40 14.10 8.35
CA ALA A 320 3.97 12.77 8.42
C ALA A 320 5.47 12.81 8.11
N ALA A 321 6.27 12.03 8.84
CA ALA A 321 7.72 11.96 8.64
C ALA A 321 8.22 10.56 8.25
N CYS A 322 7.35 9.55 8.32
CA CYS A 322 7.68 8.18 7.98
C CYS A 322 7.65 7.93 6.46
N ARG A 323 8.24 6.81 6.05
CA ARG A 323 8.06 6.24 4.71
C ARG A 323 6.77 5.43 4.63
N PHE A 324 6.16 5.38 3.47
CA PHE A 324 4.90 4.66 3.26
C PHE A 324 5.06 3.50 2.28
N LEU A 325 4.42 2.38 2.61
CA LEU A 325 4.04 1.37 1.63
C LEU A 325 2.50 1.29 1.64
N VAL A 326 1.89 1.55 0.50
CA VAL A 326 0.44 1.42 0.30
C VAL A 326 0.19 0.21 -0.60
N VAL A 327 -0.70 -0.69 -0.17
CA VAL A 327 -1.03 -1.90 -0.93
C VAL A 327 -2.54 -1.99 -1.11
N SER A 328 -2.99 -2.22 -2.35
CA SER A 328 -4.40 -2.47 -2.68
C SER A 328 -4.57 -3.80 -3.42
N PHE A 329 -5.81 -4.25 -3.56
CA PHE A 329 -6.15 -5.50 -4.23
C PHE A 329 -7.16 -5.24 -5.35
N SER A 330 -6.92 -5.81 -6.54
CA SER A 330 -7.62 -5.46 -7.78
C SER A 330 -9.13 -5.66 -7.76
N THR A 331 -9.63 -6.63 -6.98
CA THR A 331 -11.06 -6.94 -6.85
C THR A 331 -11.68 -6.46 -5.54
N ASP A 332 -10.92 -5.74 -4.71
CA ASP A 332 -11.48 -5.13 -3.49
C ASP A 332 -12.48 -4.05 -3.90
N TRP A 333 -13.76 -4.28 -3.66
CA TRP A 333 -14.80 -3.30 -3.92
C TRP A 333 -15.18 -2.51 -2.66
N ARG A 334 -14.80 -3.00 -1.47
CA ARG A 334 -15.02 -2.31 -0.21
C ARG A 334 -14.07 -1.13 -0.12
N PHE A 335 -12.77 -1.36 -0.32
CA PHE A 335 -11.72 -0.33 -0.42
C PHE A 335 -10.98 -0.47 -1.76
N PRO A 336 -11.60 0.02 -2.86
CA PRO A 336 -11.03 -0.18 -4.18
C PRO A 336 -9.68 0.52 -4.36
N PRO A 337 -8.84 0.05 -5.31
CA PRO A 337 -7.53 0.65 -5.59
C PRO A 337 -7.57 2.16 -5.81
N ALA A 338 -8.70 2.71 -6.30
CA ALA A 338 -8.93 4.15 -6.36
C ALA A 338 -8.78 4.86 -5.00
N ARG A 339 -9.31 4.29 -3.91
CA ARG A 339 -9.23 4.85 -2.56
C ARG A 339 -7.81 4.82 -2.00
N SER A 340 -7.03 3.78 -2.32
CA SER A 340 -5.60 3.75 -1.98
C SER A 340 -4.79 4.76 -2.80
N ARG A 341 -5.14 4.98 -4.07
CA ARG A 341 -4.53 6.03 -4.90
C ARG A 341 -4.75 7.44 -4.34
N GLU A 342 -5.90 7.73 -3.74
CA GLU A 342 -6.11 9.02 -3.05
C GLU A 342 -5.08 9.27 -1.93
N ILE A 343 -4.75 8.22 -1.16
CA ILE A 343 -3.70 8.31 -0.13
C ILE A 343 -2.34 8.56 -0.80
N VAL A 344 -2.01 7.82 -1.86
CA VAL A 344 -0.73 7.96 -2.58
C VAL A 344 -0.60 9.35 -3.19
N GLU A 345 -1.65 9.88 -3.82
CA GLU A 345 -1.67 11.22 -4.42
C GLU A 345 -1.45 12.30 -3.36
N ALA A 346 -2.10 12.19 -2.20
CA ALA A 346 -1.88 13.10 -1.08
C ALA A 346 -0.45 13.03 -0.52
N LEU A 347 0.16 11.84 -0.48
CA LEU A 347 1.55 11.66 -0.06
C LEU A 347 2.55 12.24 -1.07
N VAL A 348 2.32 12.02 -2.36
CA VAL A 348 3.11 12.57 -3.47
C VAL A 348 3.03 14.09 -3.50
N ALA A 349 1.85 14.68 -3.28
CA ALA A 349 1.66 16.12 -3.23
C ALA A 349 2.54 16.79 -2.15
N ASN A 350 2.82 16.08 -1.06
CA ASN A 350 3.71 16.51 0.02
C ASN A 350 5.17 16.06 -0.15
N ARG A 351 5.49 15.36 -1.26
CA ARG A 351 6.82 14.79 -1.56
C ARG A 351 7.29 13.78 -0.50
N HIS A 352 6.37 13.02 0.10
CA HIS A 352 6.72 11.95 1.03
C HIS A 352 7.30 10.74 0.29
N ASP A 353 8.17 9.99 0.97
CA ASP A 353 8.65 8.69 0.49
C ASP A 353 7.48 7.69 0.51
N VAL A 354 7.00 7.31 -0.68
CA VAL A 354 5.89 6.35 -0.83
C VAL A 354 6.18 5.36 -1.94
N ALA A 355 5.89 4.09 -1.63
CA ALA A 355 5.73 3.04 -2.63
C ALA A 355 4.27 2.56 -2.65
N TYR A 356 3.73 2.31 -3.84
CA TYR A 356 2.39 1.76 -4.06
C TYR A 356 2.46 0.50 -4.91
N ALA A 357 1.81 -0.57 -4.43
CA ALA A 357 1.67 -1.82 -5.15
C ALA A 357 0.18 -2.22 -5.24
N GLU A 358 -0.27 -2.53 -6.44
CA GLU A 358 -1.61 -3.08 -6.71
C GLU A 358 -1.48 -4.57 -6.96
N ILE A 359 -2.09 -5.36 -6.08
CA ILE A 359 -1.99 -6.82 -6.11
C ILE A 359 -3.17 -7.38 -6.90
N ALA A 360 -2.86 -8.16 -7.94
CA ALA A 360 -3.87 -8.95 -8.61
C ALA A 360 -4.37 -10.05 -7.67
N ALA A 361 -5.64 -9.98 -7.28
CA ALA A 361 -6.27 -10.96 -6.41
C ALA A 361 -7.77 -11.05 -6.70
N SER A 362 -8.33 -12.26 -6.65
CA SER A 362 -9.75 -12.54 -6.90
C SER A 362 -10.62 -12.57 -5.63
N HIS A 363 -10.03 -12.36 -4.44
CA HIS A 363 -10.69 -12.62 -3.15
C HIS A 363 -11.33 -11.37 -2.51
N GLY A 364 -11.47 -10.28 -3.27
CA GLY A 364 -12.05 -9.04 -2.75
C GLY A 364 -11.24 -8.43 -1.62
N HIS A 365 -11.94 -7.92 -0.61
CA HIS A 365 -11.33 -7.26 0.54
C HIS A 365 -10.53 -8.23 1.42
N ASP A 366 -10.97 -9.48 1.56
CA ASP A 366 -10.28 -10.50 2.38
C ASP A 366 -8.92 -10.93 1.79
N ALA A 367 -8.58 -10.49 0.57
CA ALA A 367 -7.34 -10.89 -0.11
C ALA A 367 -6.06 -10.61 0.71
N PHE A 368 -6.03 -9.59 1.57
CA PHE A 368 -4.86 -9.28 2.40
C PHE A 368 -4.58 -10.30 3.51
N LEU A 369 -5.56 -11.14 3.82
CA LEU A 369 -5.47 -12.20 4.84
C LEU A 369 -5.03 -13.54 4.22
N LEU A 370 -5.01 -13.65 2.90
CA LEU A 370 -4.78 -14.89 2.17
C LEU A 370 -3.38 -14.97 1.59
N ASP A 371 -2.95 -16.19 1.27
CA ASP A 371 -1.66 -16.41 0.62
C ASP A 371 -1.66 -15.83 -0.80
N ASN A 372 -0.80 -14.84 -1.03
CA ASN A 372 -0.56 -14.27 -2.35
C ASN A 372 0.94 -13.98 -2.50
N GLU A 373 1.57 -14.63 -3.48
CA GLU A 373 3.02 -14.56 -3.67
C GLU A 373 3.50 -13.14 -3.96
N GLN A 374 2.80 -12.39 -4.81
CA GLN A 374 3.14 -11.01 -5.15
C GLN A 374 3.07 -10.12 -3.91
N TYR A 375 1.97 -10.21 -3.16
CA TYR A 375 1.75 -9.45 -1.95
C TYR A 375 2.82 -9.73 -0.88
N HIS A 376 3.07 -11.02 -0.60
CA HIS A 376 4.07 -11.43 0.37
C HIS A 376 5.49 -11.00 -0.04
N ALA A 377 5.80 -11.04 -1.34
CA ALA A 377 7.09 -10.60 -1.85
C ALA A 377 7.28 -9.07 -1.74
N VAL A 378 6.22 -8.28 -1.94
CA VAL A 378 6.24 -6.82 -1.76
C VAL A 378 6.47 -6.45 -0.30
N VAL A 379 5.70 -7.03 0.63
CA VAL A 379 5.85 -6.76 2.07
C VAL A 379 7.24 -7.19 2.55
N ARG A 380 7.72 -8.36 2.10
CA ARG A 380 9.07 -8.83 2.38
C ARG A 380 10.14 -7.86 1.88
N ALA A 381 10.05 -7.38 0.64
CA ALA A 381 11.03 -6.43 0.08
C ALA A 381 11.10 -5.14 0.92
N CYS A 382 9.95 -4.67 1.40
CA CYS A 382 9.89 -3.51 2.29
C CYS A 382 10.58 -3.78 3.64
N PHE A 383 10.25 -4.89 4.32
CA PHE A 383 10.90 -5.23 5.59
C PHE A 383 12.38 -5.59 5.44
N ASP A 384 12.78 -6.16 4.30
CA ASP A 384 14.17 -6.40 3.97
C ASP A 384 14.93 -5.08 3.97
N ARG A 385 14.44 -4.06 3.26
CA ARG A 385 15.02 -2.70 3.30
C ARG A 385 15.03 -2.13 4.71
N ILE A 386 13.91 -2.16 5.43
CA ILE A 386 13.83 -1.62 6.81
C ILE A 386 14.92 -2.22 7.70
N ALA A 387 15.18 -3.53 7.55
CA ALA A 387 16.22 -4.20 8.32
C ALA A 387 17.65 -3.97 7.85
N HIS A 388 17.87 -3.46 6.64
CA HIS A 388 19.17 -2.90 6.25
C HIS A 388 19.37 -1.52 6.89
N ASP A 389 18.35 -0.65 6.86
CA ASP A 389 18.42 0.75 7.33
C ASP A 389 18.88 0.90 8.80
N PHE A 390 18.64 -0.09 9.68
CA PHE A 390 19.14 -0.04 11.07
C PHE A 390 20.45 -0.80 11.34
N LYS A 391 20.95 -1.61 10.41
CA LYS A 391 22.27 -2.26 10.57
C LYS A 391 23.42 -1.26 10.38
N ASP A 392 23.17 -0.16 9.69
CA ASP A 392 24.18 0.87 9.34
C ASP A 392 24.72 1.72 10.51
N TYR A 393 24.31 1.46 11.76
CA TYR A 393 24.91 2.07 12.96
C TYR A 393 25.67 1.08 13.87
N SER A 394 25.92 -0.15 13.43
CA SER A 394 26.78 -1.07 14.18
C SER A 394 27.62 -1.94 13.27
N THR A 395 28.93 -1.88 13.52
CA THR A 395 30.00 -2.78 13.08
C THR A 395 30.48 -2.67 11.63
N PHE A 396 31.56 -1.90 11.51
CA PHE A 396 32.72 -2.25 10.71
C PHE A 396 33.11 -3.73 10.95
N ARG A 397 32.94 -4.59 9.94
CA ARG A 397 33.85 -5.71 9.60
C ARG A 397 33.47 -6.27 8.23
N LEU A 398 34.43 -6.17 7.32
CA LEU A 398 34.31 -6.51 5.90
C LEU A 398 33.84 -7.94 5.63
N GLY A 399 32.97 -8.05 4.63
CA GLY A 399 32.94 -9.15 3.66
C GLY A 399 32.96 -8.57 2.24
N ARG A 400 34.16 -8.16 1.78
CA ARG A 400 34.46 -7.61 0.43
C ARG A 400 34.15 -8.55 -0.75
N SER A 401 33.59 -9.74 -0.51
CA SER A 401 33.46 -10.82 -1.51
C SER A 401 32.11 -10.87 -2.24
N PHE A 402 31.02 -10.31 -1.70
CA PHE A 402 29.72 -10.26 -2.39
C PHE A 402 29.52 -8.96 -3.18
N THR A 403 30.08 -7.87 -2.65
CA THR A 403 30.32 -6.61 -3.36
C THR A 403 31.04 -6.88 -4.69
N GLN A 404 31.91 -7.88 -4.77
CA GLN A 404 32.60 -8.23 -6.03
C GLN A 404 31.69 -8.92 -7.07
N ALA A 405 30.71 -9.76 -6.70
CA ALA A 405 29.92 -10.53 -7.67
C ALA A 405 28.68 -9.79 -8.21
N VAL A 406 28.04 -8.96 -7.40
CA VAL A 406 26.89 -8.11 -7.80
C VAL A 406 27.38 -6.87 -8.55
N GLU A 407 28.49 -6.27 -8.12
CA GLU A 407 29.13 -5.25 -8.93
C GLU A 407 29.75 -5.86 -10.22
N GLN A 408 29.99 -7.17 -10.34
CA GLN A 408 30.45 -7.77 -11.61
C GLN A 408 29.33 -7.79 -12.67
N ARG A 409 28.08 -8.16 -12.30
CA ARG A 409 26.96 -8.24 -13.26
C ARG A 409 26.21 -6.92 -13.47
N ALA A 410 26.22 -6.03 -12.48
CA ALA A 410 25.66 -4.67 -12.61
C ALA A 410 26.59 -3.71 -13.38
N ARG A 411 27.87 -4.05 -13.57
CA ARG A 411 28.85 -3.26 -14.36
C ARG A 411 28.88 -3.62 -15.85
N ASP A 412 28.31 -4.75 -16.28
CA ASP A 412 28.48 -5.27 -17.64
C ASP A 412 27.46 -4.75 -18.69
N ALA A 413 26.43 -3.99 -18.29
CA ALA A 413 25.47 -3.36 -19.22
C ALA A 413 25.14 -1.92 -18.83
N GLN A 414 26.14 -1.04 -18.93
CA GLN A 414 26.00 0.40 -18.75
C GLN A 414 24.96 0.96 -19.73
N ARG A 415 23.73 1.26 -19.28
CA ARG A 415 22.78 2.06 -20.06
C ARG A 415 23.42 3.44 -20.29
N SER A 416 23.99 3.63 -21.47
CA SER A 416 24.81 4.82 -21.79
C SER A 416 24.06 6.16 -21.71
N ASP A 417 22.72 6.13 -21.68
CA ASP A 417 21.88 7.32 -21.53
C ASP A 417 21.84 7.86 -20.10
N TYR A 418 22.10 7.06 -19.06
CA TYR A 418 22.00 7.50 -17.66
C TYR A 418 22.91 8.68 -17.34
N ALA A 419 24.17 8.62 -17.77
CA ALA A 419 25.14 9.69 -17.54
C ALA A 419 24.75 10.99 -18.26
N THR A 420 24.13 10.87 -19.44
CA THR A 420 23.65 12.03 -20.22
C THR A 420 22.44 12.66 -19.53
N ILE A 421 21.46 11.83 -19.14
CA ILE A 421 20.27 12.27 -18.39
C ILE A 421 20.69 12.96 -17.10
N ALA A 422 21.57 12.33 -16.30
CA ALA A 422 22.11 12.93 -15.08
C ALA A 422 22.85 14.25 -15.36
N GLY A 423 23.53 14.38 -16.51
CA GLY A 423 24.16 15.63 -16.95
C GLY A 423 23.19 16.80 -17.14
N TRP A 424 21.92 16.52 -17.45
CA TRP A 424 20.89 17.53 -17.69
C TRP A 424 19.98 17.79 -16.48
N ILE A 425 19.92 16.85 -15.53
CA ILE A 425 19.16 17.01 -14.30
C ILE A 425 19.93 17.93 -13.33
N GLY A 426 19.22 18.94 -12.81
CA GLY A 426 19.76 19.85 -11.80
C GLY A 426 20.00 19.17 -10.44
N GLU A 427 20.92 19.71 -9.66
CA GLU A 427 21.19 19.26 -8.28
C GLU A 427 19.92 19.40 -7.42
N GLY A 428 19.52 18.34 -6.72
CA GLY A 428 18.34 18.33 -5.85
C GLY A 428 16.99 18.33 -6.58
N ALA A 429 16.98 18.13 -7.90
CA ALA A 429 15.75 18.19 -8.71
C ALA A 429 14.72 17.14 -8.29
N ASN A 430 13.43 17.50 -8.42
CA ASN A 430 12.31 16.59 -8.28
C ASN A 430 11.95 15.96 -9.64
N VAL A 431 12.10 14.64 -9.77
CA VAL A 431 11.95 13.92 -11.03
C VAL A 431 10.82 12.89 -11.00
N LEU A 432 10.22 12.61 -12.15
CA LEU A 432 9.28 11.51 -12.34
C LEU A 432 9.82 10.60 -13.45
N ASP A 433 10.11 9.34 -13.14
CA ASP A 433 10.63 8.36 -14.11
C ASP A 433 9.53 7.41 -14.56
N LEU A 434 9.16 7.47 -15.85
CA LEU A 434 8.06 6.71 -16.43
C LEU A 434 8.59 5.39 -17.04
N GLY A 435 8.06 4.26 -16.56
CA GLY A 435 8.58 2.95 -16.90
C GLY A 435 9.93 2.69 -16.21
N CYS A 436 10.00 2.99 -14.91
CA CYS A 436 11.25 3.00 -14.16
C CYS A 436 11.89 1.61 -13.98
N GLY A 437 11.16 0.53 -14.25
CA GLY A 437 11.65 -0.84 -14.08
C GLY A 437 12.00 -1.13 -12.63
N ASP A 438 13.28 -1.42 -12.38
CA ASP A 438 13.83 -1.67 -11.04
C ASP A 438 14.22 -0.39 -10.27
N GLY A 439 14.01 0.79 -10.87
CA GLY A 439 14.36 2.08 -10.27
C GLY A 439 15.84 2.44 -10.39
N SER A 440 16.63 1.72 -11.18
CA SER A 440 18.08 1.94 -11.33
C SER A 440 18.44 3.35 -11.82
N LEU A 441 17.64 3.97 -12.70
CA LEU A 441 17.83 5.36 -13.13
C LEU A 441 17.64 6.32 -11.95
N LEU A 442 16.54 6.22 -11.21
CA LEU A 442 16.29 7.04 -10.02
C LEU A 442 17.38 6.86 -8.97
N ALA A 443 17.84 5.63 -8.73
CA ALA A 443 18.95 5.35 -7.82
C ALA A 443 20.26 6.02 -8.28
N HIS A 444 20.50 6.09 -9.60
CA HIS A 444 21.64 6.79 -10.17
C HIS A 444 21.51 8.32 -10.00
N LEU A 445 20.34 8.89 -10.31
CA LEU A 445 20.07 10.32 -10.16
C LEU A 445 20.14 10.78 -8.70
N ALA A 446 19.62 9.98 -7.76
CA ALA A 446 19.72 10.26 -6.33
C ALA A 446 21.19 10.33 -5.86
N ARG A 447 22.05 9.47 -6.41
CA ARG A 447 23.48 9.43 -6.06
C ARG A 447 24.28 10.57 -6.68
N GLU A 448 24.08 10.81 -7.97
CA GLU A 448 24.91 11.74 -8.76
C GLU A 448 24.45 13.19 -8.68
N ARG A 449 23.15 13.42 -8.39
CA ARG A 449 22.53 14.75 -8.40
C ARG A 449 21.74 15.06 -7.13
N ASN A 450 21.75 14.18 -6.14
CA ASN A 450 20.89 14.30 -4.96
C ASN A 450 19.40 14.48 -5.34
N ALA A 451 19.01 13.96 -6.52
CA ALA A 451 17.66 14.08 -7.02
C ALA A 451 16.69 13.27 -6.17
N ARG A 452 15.44 13.72 -6.11
CA ARG A 452 14.33 13.03 -5.43
C ARG A 452 13.20 12.85 -6.42
N GLY A 453 12.30 11.91 -6.16
CA GLY A 453 11.23 11.68 -7.10
C GLY A 453 10.54 10.35 -6.95
N TYR A 454 9.76 10.01 -7.97
CA TYR A 454 8.99 8.78 -8.05
C TYR A 454 9.21 8.08 -9.38
N GLY A 455 9.15 6.75 -9.36
CA GLY A 455 9.04 5.93 -10.56
C GLY A 455 7.59 5.48 -10.79
N ILE A 456 7.16 5.43 -12.05
CA ILE A 456 5.91 4.76 -12.44
C ILE A 456 6.28 3.45 -13.13
N GLU A 457 5.72 2.35 -12.65
CA GLU A 457 5.97 1.02 -13.21
C GLU A 457 4.66 0.22 -13.25
N ILE A 458 4.42 -0.55 -14.30
CA ILE A 458 3.22 -1.39 -14.41
C ILE A 458 3.49 -2.82 -13.90
N GLY A 459 4.71 -3.32 -14.11
CA GLY A 459 5.15 -4.67 -13.81
C GLY A 459 5.46 -4.89 -12.34
N ALA A 460 4.76 -5.85 -11.73
CA ALA A 460 4.94 -6.22 -10.32
C ALA A 460 6.40 -6.56 -9.94
N ALA A 461 7.17 -7.16 -10.85
CA ALA A 461 8.57 -7.50 -10.60
C ALA A 461 9.47 -6.25 -10.48
N GLY A 462 9.24 -5.23 -11.31
CA GLY A 462 9.94 -3.95 -11.25
C GLY A 462 9.59 -3.17 -9.99
N VAL A 463 8.29 -3.08 -9.66
CA VAL A 463 7.79 -2.48 -8.42
C VAL A 463 8.44 -3.13 -7.19
N ARG A 464 8.48 -4.46 -7.11
CA ARG A 464 9.13 -5.19 -6.02
C ARG A 464 10.63 -4.86 -5.93
N ALA A 465 11.34 -4.83 -7.06
CA ALA A 465 12.76 -4.53 -7.10
C ALA A 465 13.05 -3.09 -6.62
N ALA A 466 12.26 -2.12 -7.10
CA ALA A 466 12.36 -0.72 -6.69
C ALA A 466 12.10 -0.54 -5.18
N ILE A 467 11.08 -1.21 -4.63
CA ILE A 467 10.80 -1.21 -3.18
C ILE A 467 12.00 -1.76 -2.39
N GLY A 468 12.56 -2.90 -2.83
CA GLY A 468 13.74 -3.49 -2.20
C GLY A 468 14.99 -2.61 -2.26
N ALA A 469 15.11 -1.80 -3.32
CA ALA A 469 16.17 -0.81 -3.49
C ALA A 469 15.92 0.52 -2.74
N GLY A 470 14.76 0.68 -2.09
CA GLY A 470 14.38 1.92 -1.41
C GLY A 470 14.03 3.07 -2.34
N ILE A 471 13.59 2.76 -3.56
CA ILE A 471 13.13 3.73 -4.55
C ILE A 471 11.61 3.92 -4.41
N ASN A 472 11.17 5.17 -4.39
CA ASN A 472 9.75 5.51 -4.40
C ASN A 472 9.15 5.10 -5.76
N VAL A 473 8.17 4.20 -5.75
CA VAL A 473 7.58 3.63 -6.97
C VAL A 473 6.08 3.54 -6.84
N ILE A 474 5.35 3.88 -7.91
CA ILE A 474 3.90 3.85 -7.94
C ILE A 474 3.49 2.87 -9.04
N GLN A 475 2.88 1.75 -8.63
CA GLN A 475 2.38 0.78 -9.59
C GLN A 475 1.19 1.35 -10.35
N ARG A 476 1.33 1.62 -11.65
CA ARG A 476 0.28 2.22 -12.46
C ARG A 476 0.50 2.01 -13.95
N ASP A 477 -0.60 1.88 -14.70
CA ASP A 477 -0.58 1.91 -16.16
C ASP A 477 -0.44 3.35 -16.68
N LEU A 478 0.61 3.58 -17.48
CA LEU A 478 0.89 4.87 -18.13
C LEU A 478 -0.14 5.21 -19.22
N GLU A 479 -0.80 4.23 -19.83
CA GLU A 479 -1.83 4.47 -20.85
C GLU A 479 -3.10 5.09 -20.24
N GLY A 480 -3.33 4.89 -18.93
CA GLY A 480 -4.36 5.60 -18.17
C GLY A 480 -4.03 7.07 -17.88
N GLY A 481 -2.86 7.56 -18.31
CA GLY A 481 -2.37 8.92 -18.08
C GLY A 481 -1.86 9.17 -16.66
N LEU A 482 -1.41 10.40 -16.42
CA LEU A 482 -0.81 10.85 -15.15
C LEU A 482 -1.80 11.64 -14.28
N ALA A 483 -3.10 11.32 -14.38
CA ALA A 483 -4.13 11.89 -13.53
C ALA A 483 -3.79 11.67 -12.04
N GLY A 484 -3.97 12.68 -11.18
CA GLY A 484 -3.56 12.62 -9.78
C GLY A 484 -2.21 13.26 -9.48
N PHE A 485 -1.36 13.46 -10.50
CA PHE A 485 -0.21 14.36 -10.39
C PHE A 485 -0.62 15.78 -10.78
N GLY A 486 -0.25 16.74 -9.93
CA GLY A 486 -0.49 18.16 -10.18
C GLY A 486 0.32 18.69 -11.36
N ASP A 487 -0.16 19.79 -11.94
CA ASP A 487 0.54 20.49 -13.01
C ASP A 487 1.85 21.07 -12.46
N ASP A 488 2.93 20.98 -13.25
CA ASP A 488 4.27 21.48 -12.89
C ASP A 488 4.81 20.95 -11.54
N ALA A 489 4.34 19.77 -11.09
CA ALA A 489 4.73 19.14 -9.83
C ALA A 489 6.21 18.67 -9.84
N PHE A 490 6.75 18.39 -11.03
CA PHE A 490 8.12 17.91 -11.22
C PHE A 490 8.96 18.89 -12.02
N ASP A 491 10.25 18.97 -11.68
CA ASP A 491 11.21 19.75 -12.47
C ASP A 491 11.45 19.07 -13.81
N CYS A 492 11.52 17.73 -13.84
CA CYS A 492 11.69 16.94 -15.05
C CYS A 492 10.92 15.62 -15.01
N VAL A 493 10.25 15.27 -16.11
CA VAL A 493 9.65 13.95 -16.32
C VAL A 493 10.47 13.18 -17.34
N ILE A 494 10.85 11.94 -17.05
CA ILE A 494 11.78 11.14 -17.83
C ILE A 494 11.06 9.92 -18.38
N LEU A 495 11.22 9.62 -19.66
CA LEU A 495 10.74 8.41 -20.32
C LEU A 495 11.93 7.79 -21.05
N SER A 496 12.72 6.99 -20.33
CA SER A 496 13.97 6.39 -20.85
C SER A 496 13.70 5.03 -21.48
N GLN A 497 13.88 4.93 -22.80
CA GLN A 497 13.74 3.70 -23.60
C GLN A 497 12.38 2.99 -23.49
N THR A 498 11.33 3.75 -23.18
CA THR A 498 9.95 3.23 -23.05
C THR A 498 9.04 3.78 -24.15
N LEU A 499 9.43 4.86 -24.84
CA LEU A 499 8.60 5.54 -25.85
C LEU A 499 8.07 4.59 -26.93
N GLN A 500 8.91 3.68 -27.41
CA GLN A 500 8.58 2.76 -28.51
C GLN A 500 7.52 1.71 -28.12
N ALA A 501 7.30 1.47 -26.82
CA ALA A 501 6.30 0.54 -26.31
C ALA A 501 4.95 1.21 -25.99
N MET A 502 4.89 2.55 -26.02
CA MET A 502 3.67 3.32 -25.74
C MET A 502 2.71 3.26 -26.92
N ARG A 503 1.41 3.04 -26.67
CA ARG A 503 0.37 3.09 -27.70
C ARG A 503 0.11 4.52 -28.13
N SER A 504 -0.01 5.43 -27.17
CA SER A 504 -0.41 6.83 -27.39
C SER A 504 0.71 7.83 -27.09
N ILE A 505 1.74 7.88 -27.95
CA ILE A 505 2.92 8.76 -27.77
C ILE A 505 2.52 10.23 -27.57
N GLU A 506 1.60 10.75 -28.36
CA GLU A 506 1.21 12.15 -28.27
C GLU A 506 0.58 12.50 -26.91
N THR A 507 -0.31 11.65 -26.43
CA THR A 507 -0.98 11.83 -25.14
C THR A 507 0.01 11.78 -23.99
N ILE A 508 0.92 10.80 -23.98
CA ILE A 508 1.90 10.68 -22.89
C ILE A 508 2.89 11.85 -22.88
N LEU A 509 3.37 12.32 -24.04
CA LEU A 509 4.27 13.47 -24.10
C LEU A 509 3.58 14.77 -23.67
N ALA A 510 2.28 14.93 -23.97
CA ALA A 510 1.49 16.03 -23.45
C ALA A 510 1.33 15.95 -21.92
N GLU A 511 1.05 14.77 -21.37
CA GLU A 511 0.99 14.54 -19.93
C GLU A 511 2.34 14.78 -19.22
N MET A 512 3.46 14.37 -19.82
CA MET A 512 4.80 14.65 -19.32
C MET A 512 5.04 16.16 -19.17
N LEU A 513 4.63 16.96 -20.16
CA LEU A 513 4.77 18.41 -20.12
C LEU A 513 3.68 19.12 -19.30
N ARG A 514 2.57 18.45 -18.97
CA ARG A 514 1.59 18.95 -17.99
C ARG A 514 2.15 18.82 -16.58
N VAL A 515 2.65 17.63 -16.24
CA VAL A 515 3.12 17.27 -14.90
C VAL A 515 4.54 17.78 -14.62
N GLY A 516 5.36 17.90 -15.66
CA GLY A 516 6.74 18.39 -15.62
C GLY A 516 6.92 19.76 -16.28
N ARG A 517 7.89 20.52 -15.79
CA ARG A 517 8.37 21.73 -16.47
C ARG A 517 9.11 21.38 -17.76
N GLU A 518 9.87 20.30 -17.71
CA GLU A 518 10.66 19.76 -18.81
C GLU A 518 10.45 18.25 -18.92
N ALA A 519 10.70 17.73 -20.12
CA ALA A 519 10.61 16.31 -20.41
C ALA A 519 11.93 15.81 -21.01
N ILE A 520 12.38 14.64 -20.54
CA ILE A 520 13.49 13.90 -21.15
C ILE A 520 12.96 12.60 -21.72
N VAL A 521 13.26 12.33 -22.99
CA VAL A 521 12.85 11.10 -23.66
C VAL A 521 14.08 10.46 -24.30
N SER A 522 14.28 9.17 -24.09
CA SER A 522 15.25 8.38 -24.85
C SER A 522 14.59 7.23 -25.60
N PHE A 523 15.08 6.94 -26.81
CA PHE A 523 14.55 5.87 -27.66
C PHE A 523 15.62 5.31 -28.60
N PRO A 524 15.50 4.02 -29.01
CA PRO A 524 16.37 3.45 -30.03
C PRO A 524 16.11 4.13 -31.38
N ASN A 525 17.17 4.59 -32.05
CA ASN A 525 17.08 5.21 -33.36
C ASN A 525 16.93 4.15 -34.46
N PHE A 526 15.72 3.97 -34.97
CA PHE A 526 15.48 3.05 -36.08
C PHE A 526 16.20 3.47 -37.38
N GLY A 527 16.58 4.76 -37.50
CA GLY A 527 17.32 5.32 -38.63
C GLY A 527 18.76 4.82 -38.77
N HIS A 528 19.29 4.09 -37.78
CA HIS A 528 20.67 3.61 -37.77
C HIS A 528 21.02 2.77 -39.01
N TRP A 529 22.22 2.95 -39.56
CA TRP A 529 22.63 2.36 -40.85
C TRP A 529 22.52 0.82 -40.88
N ARG A 530 22.78 0.13 -39.77
CA ARG A 530 22.62 -1.34 -39.68
C ARG A 530 21.17 -1.76 -39.87
N HIS A 531 20.22 -1.00 -39.32
CA HIS A 531 18.79 -1.26 -39.48
C HIS A 531 18.36 -1.06 -40.93
N ARG A 532 18.82 0.03 -41.56
CA ARG A 532 18.57 0.28 -42.99
C ARG A 532 19.10 -0.85 -43.87
N LEU A 533 20.31 -1.35 -43.58
CA LEU A 533 20.90 -2.46 -44.32
C LEU A 533 20.10 -3.76 -44.16
N GLN A 534 19.56 -4.03 -42.96
CA GLN A 534 18.69 -5.20 -42.73
C GLN A 534 17.39 -5.09 -43.52
N ILE A 535 16.75 -3.91 -43.51
CA ILE A 535 15.55 -3.63 -44.31
C ILE A 535 15.82 -3.78 -45.82
N LEU A 536 16.95 -3.25 -46.31
CA LEU A 536 17.36 -3.41 -47.71
C LEU A 536 17.57 -4.89 -48.10
N ARG A 537 17.88 -5.75 -47.13
CA ARG A 537 17.96 -7.21 -47.30
C ARG A 537 16.62 -7.92 -47.10
N GLY A 538 15.52 -7.18 -46.95
CA GLY A 538 14.18 -7.73 -46.72
C GLY A 538 13.98 -8.34 -45.34
N ARG A 539 14.74 -7.90 -44.32
CA ARG A 539 14.67 -8.41 -42.95
C ARG A 539 14.31 -7.30 -41.97
N MET A 540 13.45 -7.63 -41.00
CA MET A 540 13.15 -6.73 -39.89
C MET A 540 14.43 -6.49 -39.06
N PRO A 541 14.74 -5.23 -38.67
CA PRO A 541 15.94 -4.94 -37.91
C PRO A 541 15.94 -5.60 -36.53
N VAL A 542 17.05 -6.28 -36.23
CA VAL A 542 17.40 -6.75 -34.88
C VAL A 542 18.78 -6.20 -34.54
N SER A 543 18.93 -5.66 -33.34
CA SER A 543 20.19 -5.10 -32.82
C SER A 543 20.21 -5.15 -31.30
N GLU A 544 21.32 -4.74 -30.67
CA GLU A 544 21.38 -4.65 -29.20
C GLU A 544 20.33 -3.68 -28.64
N SER A 545 20.02 -2.59 -29.36
CA SER A 545 19.00 -1.61 -28.96
C SER A 545 17.57 -2.00 -29.37
N LEU A 546 17.41 -2.99 -30.24
CA LEU A 546 16.13 -3.58 -30.68
C LEU A 546 16.27 -5.11 -30.73
N PRO A 547 16.37 -5.79 -29.57
CA PRO A 547 16.78 -7.21 -29.51
C PRO A 547 15.65 -8.19 -29.87
N TYR A 548 14.48 -7.68 -30.21
CA TYR A 548 13.27 -8.47 -30.42
C TYR A 548 13.09 -8.89 -31.88
N GLN A 549 12.55 -10.09 -32.08
CA GLN A 549 12.13 -10.55 -33.40
C GLN A 549 10.80 -9.88 -33.80
N TRP A 550 10.54 -9.77 -35.10
CA TRP A 550 9.36 -9.07 -35.62
C TRP A 550 8.01 -9.63 -35.14
N PHE A 551 7.98 -10.91 -34.78
CA PHE A 551 6.78 -11.61 -34.33
C PHE A 551 6.61 -11.63 -32.79
N ASP A 552 7.61 -11.14 -32.05
CA ASP A 552 7.64 -11.16 -30.58
C ASP A 552 8.39 -9.93 -30.07
N THR A 553 7.79 -8.76 -30.29
CA THR A 553 8.35 -7.45 -29.92
C THR A 553 7.33 -6.63 -29.16
N PRO A 554 7.72 -5.99 -28.04
CA PRO A 554 6.87 -5.02 -27.34
C PRO A 554 6.86 -3.65 -28.05
N ASN A 555 7.76 -3.43 -29.02
CA ASN A 555 7.87 -2.15 -29.74
C ASN A 555 6.72 -1.98 -30.73
N ILE A 556 5.93 -0.93 -30.53
CA ILE A 556 4.80 -0.51 -31.38
C ILE A 556 5.27 0.51 -32.42
N HIS A 557 6.11 1.47 -32.01
CA HIS A 557 6.55 2.58 -32.86
C HIS A 557 8.06 2.52 -33.10
N LEU A 558 8.48 2.58 -34.36
CA LEU A 558 9.88 2.55 -34.77
C LEU A 558 10.36 3.96 -35.10
N CYS A 559 10.72 4.71 -34.07
CA CYS A 559 11.05 6.13 -34.18
C CYS A 559 12.47 6.36 -34.72
N THR A 560 12.64 7.40 -35.54
CA THR A 560 13.96 7.91 -35.95
C THR A 560 14.20 9.30 -35.36
N VAL A 561 15.46 9.71 -35.27
CA VAL A 561 15.85 11.07 -34.84
C VAL A 561 15.13 12.13 -35.67
N ALA A 562 15.05 11.92 -36.99
CA ALA A 562 14.40 12.87 -37.90
C ALA A 562 12.88 12.95 -37.70
N ASP A 563 12.22 11.82 -37.45
CA ASP A 563 10.77 11.79 -37.19
C ASP A 563 10.44 12.49 -35.88
N PHE A 564 11.26 12.30 -34.84
CA PHE A 564 11.05 12.94 -33.54
C PHE A 564 11.31 14.46 -33.59
N ASP A 565 12.35 14.90 -34.31
CA ASP A 565 12.60 16.32 -34.56
C ASP A 565 11.37 16.98 -35.24
N ALA A 566 10.83 16.33 -36.28
CA ALA A 566 9.62 16.82 -36.97
C ALA A 566 8.38 16.81 -36.06
N PHE A 567 8.23 15.77 -35.24
CA PHE A 567 7.13 15.64 -34.28
C PHE A 567 7.11 16.79 -33.26
N LEU A 568 8.26 17.11 -32.65
CA LEU A 568 8.38 18.18 -31.67
C LEU A 568 8.15 19.56 -32.32
N ALA A 569 8.75 19.79 -33.50
CA ALA A 569 8.58 21.03 -34.24
C ALA A 569 7.11 21.29 -34.63
N GLY A 570 6.41 20.25 -35.11
CA GLY A 570 4.99 20.32 -35.47
C GLY A 570 4.06 20.67 -34.30
N ARG A 571 4.52 20.49 -33.05
CA ARG A 571 3.79 20.81 -31.81
C ARG A 571 4.29 22.08 -31.13
N GLY A 572 5.24 22.79 -31.75
CA GLY A 572 5.79 24.03 -31.19
C GLY A 572 6.58 23.81 -29.88
N LEU A 573 7.08 22.59 -29.64
CA LEU A 573 7.90 22.26 -28.48
C LEU A 573 9.36 22.68 -28.73
N GLU A 574 10.01 23.20 -27.69
CA GLU A 574 11.37 23.70 -27.77
C GLU A 574 12.35 22.62 -27.30
N VAL A 575 13.24 22.18 -28.20
CA VAL A 575 14.33 21.26 -27.86
C VAL A 575 15.43 22.07 -27.19
N GLN A 576 15.71 21.77 -25.93
CA GLN A 576 16.73 22.43 -25.12
C GLN A 576 18.09 21.74 -25.31
N ASP A 577 18.10 20.41 -25.18
CA ASP A 577 19.29 19.59 -25.35
C ASP A 577 18.95 18.35 -26.20
N ARG A 578 19.91 17.91 -27.03
CA ARG A 578 19.81 16.68 -27.81
C ARG A 578 21.17 15.99 -27.85
N ALA A 579 21.20 14.72 -27.44
CA ALA A 579 22.36 13.86 -27.57
C ALA A 579 21.97 12.60 -28.33
N VAL A 580 22.86 12.16 -29.24
CA VAL A 580 22.67 10.92 -30.00
C VAL A 580 23.90 10.05 -29.81
N LEU A 581 23.72 8.87 -29.23
CA LEU A 581 24.81 7.99 -28.80
C LEU A 581 24.97 6.79 -29.74
N ALA A 582 26.21 6.34 -29.95
CA ALA A 582 26.54 5.03 -30.52
C ALA A 582 27.71 4.42 -29.74
N GLY A 583 27.56 3.18 -29.27
CA GLY A 583 28.53 2.57 -28.36
C GLY A 583 28.81 3.42 -27.11
N GLY A 584 27.80 4.13 -26.62
CA GLY A 584 27.86 5.03 -25.46
C GLY A 584 28.64 6.34 -25.64
N ARG A 585 28.99 6.70 -26.88
CA ARG A 585 29.63 7.99 -27.20
C ARG A 585 28.74 8.83 -28.09
N GLU A 586 28.80 10.15 -27.91
CA GLU A 586 28.02 11.09 -28.69
C GLU A 586 28.47 11.17 -30.16
N VAL A 587 27.49 11.23 -31.06
CA VAL A 587 27.65 11.24 -32.51
C VAL A 587 27.06 12.52 -33.09
N ASN A 588 27.95 13.45 -33.44
CA ASN A 588 27.54 14.75 -33.99
C ASN A 588 27.36 14.75 -35.51
N ALA A 589 28.08 13.88 -36.23
CA ALA A 589 28.01 13.80 -37.69
C ALA A 589 26.98 12.76 -38.12
N LEU A 590 25.99 13.17 -38.93
CA LEU A 590 24.91 12.31 -39.41
C LEU A 590 24.22 11.50 -38.28
N PRO A 591 23.73 12.16 -37.21
CA PRO A 591 23.22 11.49 -36.02
C PRO A 591 22.09 10.50 -36.34
N ASN A 592 21.18 10.85 -37.25
CA ASN A 592 20.10 9.95 -37.67
C ASN A 592 20.58 8.66 -38.36
N LEU A 593 21.77 8.67 -38.97
CA LEU A 593 22.33 7.50 -39.66
C LEU A 593 23.30 6.71 -38.78
N ARG A 594 24.10 7.40 -37.98
CA ARG A 594 25.22 6.82 -37.22
C ARG A 594 24.90 6.56 -35.75
N GLY A 595 23.89 7.23 -35.19
CA GLY A 595 23.43 7.05 -33.82
C GLY A 595 22.58 5.81 -33.62
N GLU A 596 22.71 5.18 -32.46
CA GLU A 596 21.96 4.00 -32.02
C GLU A 596 20.84 4.38 -31.05
N ILE A 597 21.11 5.31 -30.13
CA ILE A 597 20.14 5.81 -29.14
C ILE A 597 20.06 7.33 -29.26
N ALA A 598 18.85 7.88 -29.23
CA ALA A 598 18.64 9.32 -29.16
C ALA A 598 18.07 9.70 -27.80
N ILE A 599 18.50 10.85 -27.27
CA ILE A 599 18.07 11.40 -26.00
C ILE A 599 17.75 12.88 -26.24
N TYR A 600 16.57 13.29 -25.82
CA TYR A 600 16.05 14.64 -26.00
C TYR A 600 15.63 15.21 -24.66
N ARG A 601 15.97 16.48 -24.41
CA ARG A 601 15.36 17.31 -23.37
C ARG A 601 14.61 18.46 -24.03
N PHE A 602 13.35 18.63 -23.68
CA PHE A 602 12.49 19.63 -24.32
C PHE A 602 11.44 20.16 -23.34
N GLY A 603 10.89 21.32 -23.68
CA GLY A 603 9.90 22.01 -22.85
C GLY A 603 8.86 22.78 -23.65
N ARG A 604 7.90 23.37 -22.93
CA ARG A 604 6.95 24.34 -23.48
C ARG A 604 7.71 25.62 -23.87
N ARG A 605 7.41 26.17 -25.04
CA ARG A 605 8.02 27.42 -25.50
C ARG A 605 7.67 28.55 -24.53
N ALA A 606 8.68 29.28 -24.03
CA ALA A 606 8.44 30.39 -23.12
C ALA A 606 7.55 31.46 -23.78
N ALA A 607 6.49 31.90 -23.09
CA ALA A 607 5.70 33.04 -23.56
C ALA A 607 6.62 34.27 -23.69
N PRO A 608 6.53 35.07 -24.76
CA PRO A 608 7.35 36.26 -24.91
C PRO A 608 7.11 37.18 -23.71
N ARG A 609 8.18 37.49 -22.96
CA ARG A 609 8.14 38.49 -21.88
C ARG A 609 7.54 39.77 -22.46
N ALA A 610 6.39 40.19 -21.94
CA ALA A 610 5.78 41.47 -22.31
C ALA A 610 6.83 42.57 -22.14
N GLY A 611 7.22 43.17 -23.26
CA GLY A 611 8.27 44.18 -23.29
C GLY A 611 7.93 45.31 -22.34
N VAL A 612 8.87 45.61 -21.44
CA VAL A 612 8.89 46.86 -20.67
C VAL A 612 8.80 48.00 -21.67
N ALA A 613 7.63 48.62 -21.77
CA ALA A 613 7.45 49.84 -22.53
C ALA A 613 8.42 50.89 -21.97
N ARG A 614 9.47 51.19 -22.74
CA ARG A 614 10.29 52.38 -22.54
C ARG A 614 9.35 53.58 -22.60
N ARG A 615 9.04 54.18 -21.45
CA ARG A 615 8.57 55.57 -21.40
C ARG A 615 9.73 56.44 -21.89
N GLY A 616 9.71 56.77 -23.17
CA GLY A 616 10.52 57.84 -23.73
C GLY A 616 9.92 59.18 -23.29
N ALA A 617 10.77 60.00 -22.68
CA ALA A 617 10.50 61.41 -22.48
C ALA A 617 10.60 62.16 -23.82
N ALA A 618 9.53 62.88 -24.16
CA ALA A 618 9.53 64.18 -24.83
C ALA A 618 8.11 64.74 -24.75
#